data_AF-A0A7X0HNG6-F1
#
_entry.id   AF-A0A7X0HNG6-F1
#
_cell.length_a   1.000
_cell.length_b   1.000
_cell.length_c   1.000
_cell.angle_alpha   90.00
_cell.angle_beta   90.00
_cell.angle_gamma   90.00
#
_symmetry.space_group_name_H-M   'P 1'
#
loop_
_entity.id
_entity.type
_entity.pdbx_description
1 polymer ?
#
loop_
_entity_poly.entity_id
_entity_poly.type
_entity_poly.pdbx_seq_one_letter_code
_entity_poly.pdbx_strand_id
1 'polypeptide(L)'
;MYLAGFYSPKEKKGVTELSLSVYHWLKKNTTLSVAFIAYGTLEKEEMSLELIHGFSQWTVSEQKRQVRKMKRKYDIIIYDASSQLSEGVLKLLPIVDRLFVVGEENNEFALKIHQIIQFDKIFDNRVKNFITHLQGNKTFVLRESKGDRVMGFHYKKEETNHIGEMVYTDYVTCYLEKTLIERHVKIFEQIKKIPREELYRGLYELGIDFEKGLLFHKFVQHREALGQTYEEAIEKLFPVFINSTFAELLQKLDSEIYFITKLNKQIPS
;
A
#
# COMPACT_ATOMS: atom_id res chain seq x y z
N MET A 1 2.55 5.81 -1.27
CA MET A 1 2.66 6.36 0.10
C MET A 1 2.19 5.32 1.10
N TYR A 2 3.02 5.01 2.09
CA TYR A 2 2.85 3.97 3.09
C TYR A 2 3.26 4.49 4.49
N LEU A 3 2.41 4.31 5.50
CA LEU A 3 2.67 4.73 6.89
C LEU A 3 2.87 3.49 7.77
N ALA A 4 4.08 3.30 8.31
CA ALA A 4 4.40 2.23 9.25
C ALA A 4 4.39 2.77 10.69
N GLY A 5 3.58 2.18 11.55
CA GLY A 5 3.43 2.58 12.95
C GLY A 5 4.18 1.64 13.87
N PHE A 6 4.87 2.20 14.86
CA PHE A 6 5.59 1.47 15.89
C PHE A 6 4.98 1.82 17.24
N TYR A 7 4.58 0.81 18.01
CA TYR A 7 3.86 1.02 19.26
C TYR A 7 4.30 0.01 20.32
N SER A 8 4.41 0.46 21.58
CA SER A 8 4.50 -0.42 22.73
C SER A 8 3.57 0.04 23.85
N PRO A 9 2.87 -0.90 24.51
CA PRO A 9 2.00 -0.60 25.64
C PRO A 9 2.74 -0.39 26.99
N LYS A 10 4.09 -0.45 27.02
CA LYS A 10 4.92 -0.10 28.18
C LYS A 10 5.92 0.98 27.77
N GLU A 11 6.11 2.00 28.62
CA GLU A 11 7.13 3.03 28.40
C GLU A 11 8.54 2.41 28.39
N LYS A 12 9.45 3.02 27.61
CA LYS A 12 10.90 2.75 27.59
C LYS A 12 11.36 1.41 26.99
N LYS A 13 10.55 0.73 26.18
CA LYS A 13 10.91 -0.54 25.53
C LYS A 13 11.61 -0.40 24.17
N GLY A 14 12.61 0.48 24.02
CA GLY A 14 13.46 0.56 22.81
C GLY A 14 12.75 0.79 21.47
N VAL A 15 11.43 1.04 21.45
CA VAL A 15 10.63 1.21 20.23
C VAL A 15 11.09 2.42 19.43
N THR A 16 11.42 3.50 20.11
CA THR A 16 12.00 4.69 19.51
C THR A 16 13.33 4.37 18.83
N GLU A 17 14.21 3.61 19.49
CA GLU A 17 15.50 3.22 18.92
C GLU A 17 15.33 2.30 17.72
N LEU A 18 14.42 1.33 17.79
CA LEU A 18 14.10 0.43 16.67
C LEU A 18 13.53 1.22 15.48
N SER A 19 12.51 2.05 15.72
CA SER A 19 11.84 2.82 14.67
C SER A 19 12.79 3.83 14.01
N LEU A 20 13.66 4.49 14.79
CA LEU A 20 14.74 5.34 14.25
C LEU A 20 15.74 4.52 13.44
N SER A 21 16.16 3.36 13.93
CA SER A 21 17.10 2.48 13.21
C SER A 21 16.52 2.03 11.86
N VAL A 22 15.24 1.67 11.82
CA VAL A 22 14.52 1.34 10.59
C VAL A 22 14.43 2.54 9.64
N TYR A 23 14.13 3.73 10.17
CA TYR A 23 14.13 4.96 9.38
C TYR A 23 15.50 5.24 8.73
N HIS A 24 16.59 5.18 9.49
CA HIS A 24 17.93 5.35 8.96
C HIS A 24 18.32 4.25 7.96
N TRP A 25 17.90 3.01 8.23
CA TRP A 25 18.12 1.91 7.31
C TRP A 25 17.44 2.16 5.96
N LEU A 26 16.18 2.59 5.94
CA LEU A 26 15.45 2.89 4.71
C LEU A 26 16.13 4.02 3.93
N LYS A 27 16.58 5.08 4.61
CA LYS A 27 17.32 6.17 3.97
C LYS A 27 18.66 5.75 3.38
N LYS A 28 19.35 4.82 4.04
CA LYS A 28 20.67 4.36 3.61
C LYS A 28 20.59 3.36 2.45
N ASN A 29 19.56 2.53 2.43
CA ASN A 29 19.48 1.38 1.53
C ASN A 29 18.45 1.54 0.40
N THR A 30 17.71 2.65 0.35
CA THR A 30 16.70 2.91 -0.69
C THR A 30 16.83 4.34 -1.22
N THR A 31 16.29 4.58 -2.41
CA THR A 31 16.15 5.93 -3.01
C THR A 31 14.82 6.60 -2.66
N LEU A 32 14.00 5.97 -1.82
CA LEU A 32 12.68 6.46 -1.46
C LEU A 32 12.77 7.68 -0.55
N SER A 33 11.78 8.55 -0.65
CA SER A 33 11.61 9.68 0.26
C SER A 33 10.98 9.18 1.57
N VAL A 34 11.75 9.18 2.67
CA VAL A 34 11.31 8.63 3.96
C VAL A 34 11.21 9.74 4.98
N ALA A 35 10.12 9.78 5.73
CA ALA A 35 9.93 10.70 6.84
C ALA A 35 9.72 9.98 8.16
N PHE A 36 9.96 10.70 9.26
CA PHE A 36 9.82 10.19 10.61
C PHE A 36 8.98 11.13 11.47
N ILE A 37 8.05 10.56 12.23
CA ILE A 37 7.20 11.27 13.18
C ILE A 37 7.30 10.55 14.52
N ALA A 38 7.87 11.20 15.53
CA ALA A 38 7.82 10.76 16.92
C ALA A 38 6.72 11.50 17.68
N TYR A 39 5.90 10.73 18.39
CA TYR A 39 4.91 11.29 19.30
C TYR A 39 5.57 12.01 20.48
N GLY A 40 6.59 11.39 21.10
CA GLY A 40 7.42 12.01 22.13
C GLY A 40 8.52 12.92 21.59
N THR A 41 9.24 13.61 22.47
CA THR A 41 10.43 14.40 22.11
C THR A 41 11.65 13.48 21.95
N LEU A 42 12.47 13.74 20.94
CA LEU A 42 13.74 13.05 20.73
C LEU A 42 14.89 13.98 21.10
N GLU A 43 15.61 13.69 22.19
CA GLU A 43 16.67 14.59 22.68
C GLU A 43 17.94 14.58 21.81
N LYS A 44 18.16 13.51 21.03
CA LYS A 44 19.37 13.30 20.23
C LYS A 44 19.20 13.64 18.75
N GLU A 45 17.98 13.95 18.31
CA GLU A 45 17.66 14.19 16.90
C GLU A 45 17.18 15.63 16.72
N GLU A 46 17.66 16.31 15.68
CA GLU A 46 17.20 17.66 15.35
C GLU A 46 15.87 17.62 14.59
N MET A 47 14.98 18.56 14.93
CA MET A 47 13.71 18.71 14.23
C MET A 47 13.92 19.25 12.82
N SER A 48 13.29 18.61 11.84
CA SER A 48 13.33 19.02 10.43
C SER A 48 11.96 18.84 9.76
N LEU A 49 11.84 19.24 8.49
CA LEU A 49 10.63 18.98 7.70
C LEU A 49 10.39 17.48 7.42
N GLU A 50 11.41 16.65 7.63
CA GLU A 50 11.39 15.21 7.38
C GLU A 50 11.25 14.42 8.68
N LEU A 51 11.95 14.84 9.75
CA LEU A 51 11.92 14.24 11.08
C LEU A 51 11.27 15.21 12.06
N ILE A 52 10.06 14.87 12.52
CA ILE A 52 9.32 15.69 13.48
C ILE A 52 9.13 14.90 14.76
N HIS A 53 9.40 15.52 15.89
CA HIS A 53 9.18 14.94 17.22
C HIS A 53 8.41 15.92 18.11
N GLY A 54 7.93 15.45 19.26
CA GLY A 54 7.09 16.25 20.16
C GLY A 54 5.66 16.45 19.66
N PHE A 55 5.18 15.55 18.78
CA PHE A 55 3.81 15.59 18.24
C PHE A 55 2.75 15.61 19.36
N SER A 56 3.05 15.04 20.52
CA SER A 56 2.18 15.05 21.71
C SER A 56 1.74 16.44 22.15
N GLN A 57 2.53 17.48 21.87
CA GLN A 57 2.24 18.86 22.22
C GLN A 57 1.26 19.53 21.25
N TRP A 58 1.01 18.92 20.09
CA TRP A 58 0.15 19.48 19.05
C TRP A 58 -1.29 19.01 19.22
N THR A 59 -2.24 19.81 18.74
CA THR A 59 -3.63 19.38 18.68
C THR A 59 -3.80 18.24 17.66
N VAL A 60 -4.81 17.40 17.85
CA VAL A 60 -5.15 16.30 16.92
C VAL A 60 -5.36 16.81 15.49
N SER A 61 -5.96 17.99 15.33
CA SER A 61 -6.18 18.62 14.03
C SER A 61 -4.87 18.99 13.34
N GLU A 62 -3.90 19.52 14.09
CA GLU A 62 -2.57 19.85 13.58
C GLU A 62 -1.77 18.60 13.21
N GLN A 63 -1.77 17.59 14.08
CA GLN A 63 -1.15 16.29 13.81
C GLN A 63 -1.69 15.70 12.51
N LYS A 64 -3.02 15.63 12.35
CA LYS A 64 -3.66 15.11 11.12
C LYS A 64 -3.31 15.94 9.88
N ARG A 65 -3.30 17.27 10.00
CA ARG A 65 -2.94 18.17 8.91
C ARG A 65 -1.49 17.93 8.47
N GLN A 66 -0.59 17.76 9.43
CA GLN A 66 0.81 17.52 9.14
C GLN A 66 1.04 16.15 8.52
N VAL A 67 0.43 15.10 9.06
CA VAL A 67 0.46 13.76 8.45
C VAL A 67 -0.04 13.84 7.01
N ARG A 68 -1.17 14.51 6.73
CA ARG A 68 -1.68 14.69 5.35
C ARG A 68 -0.68 15.41 4.43
N LYS A 69 0.05 16.41 4.93
CA LYS A 69 1.09 17.09 4.15
C LYS A 69 2.27 16.16 3.84
N MET A 70 2.74 15.43 4.84
CA MET A 70 3.85 14.48 4.68
C MET A 70 3.47 13.32 3.76
N LYS A 71 2.23 12.84 3.85
CA LYS A 71 1.61 11.83 2.97
C LYS A 71 1.65 12.20 1.48
N ARG A 72 1.77 13.48 1.13
CA ARG A 72 1.90 13.96 -0.26
C ARG A 72 3.34 14.12 -0.72
N LYS A 73 4.29 14.20 0.21
CA LYS A 73 5.69 14.53 -0.05
C LYS A 73 6.63 13.33 0.09
N TYR A 74 6.25 12.35 0.91
CA TYR A 74 7.09 11.21 1.25
C TYR A 74 6.44 9.90 0.84
N ASP A 75 7.27 8.98 0.37
CA ASP A 75 6.92 7.62 -0.01
C ASP A 75 6.57 6.78 1.20
N ILE A 76 7.42 6.83 2.23
CA ILE A 76 7.28 6.09 3.47
C ILE A 76 7.31 7.07 4.63
N ILE A 77 6.42 6.87 5.60
CA ILE A 77 6.44 7.59 6.87
C ILE A 77 6.54 6.56 7.99
N ILE A 78 7.53 6.72 8.87
CA ILE A 78 7.66 5.97 10.12
C ILE A 78 7.01 6.79 11.23
N TYR A 79 6.06 6.19 11.94
CA TYR A 79 5.36 6.82 13.06
C TYR A 79 5.70 6.08 14.36
N ASP A 80 6.50 6.73 15.21
CA ASP A 80 6.80 6.25 16.56
C ASP A 80 5.75 6.73 17.56
N ALA A 81 4.95 5.78 18.04
CA ALA A 81 3.92 5.97 19.06
C ALA A 81 4.37 5.43 20.44
N SER A 82 5.66 5.47 20.75
CA SER A 82 6.33 4.95 21.96
C SER A 82 5.90 5.53 23.31
N SER A 83 4.87 6.37 23.38
CA SER A 83 4.31 6.88 24.64
C SER A 83 3.02 6.15 24.99
N GLN A 84 2.72 6.07 26.29
CA GLN A 84 1.46 5.59 26.86
C GLN A 84 0.22 5.82 25.97
N LEU A 85 -0.74 4.89 26.01
CA LEU A 85 -2.05 4.94 25.35
C LEU A 85 -2.75 6.29 25.53
N SER A 86 -2.44 7.22 24.65
CA SER A 86 -3.04 8.55 24.64
C SER A 86 -4.11 8.60 23.54
N GLU A 87 -5.10 9.46 23.74
CA GLU A 87 -6.17 9.69 22.77
C GLU A 87 -5.62 10.14 21.40
N GLY A 88 -4.48 10.85 21.39
CA GLY A 88 -3.79 11.26 20.17
C GLY A 88 -3.23 10.08 19.38
N VAL A 89 -2.55 9.13 20.05
CA VAL A 89 -2.04 7.90 19.42
C VAL A 89 -3.20 7.06 18.87
N LEU A 90 -4.25 6.85 19.66
CA LEU A 90 -5.43 6.07 19.25
C LEU A 90 -6.15 6.67 18.03
N LYS A 91 -6.13 7.99 17.86
CA LYS A 91 -6.72 8.66 16.69
C LYS A 91 -5.84 8.58 15.44
N LEU A 92 -4.55 8.28 15.57
CA LEU A 92 -3.59 8.15 14.48
C LEU A 92 -3.33 6.69 14.08
N LEU A 93 -3.58 5.70 14.95
CA LEU A 93 -3.45 4.29 14.59
C LEU A 93 -4.32 3.84 13.39
N PRO A 94 -5.58 4.29 13.21
CA PRO A 94 -6.41 3.87 12.08
C PRO A 94 -5.96 4.36 10.70
N ILE A 95 -4.98 5.28 10.64
CA ILE A 95 -4.46 5.80 9.36
C ILE A 95 -3.12 5.19 8.95
N VAL A 96 -2.62 4.26 9.77
CA VAL A 96 -1.39 3.48 9.56
C VAL A 96 -1.70 2.29 8.65
N ASP A 97 -0.80 2.00 7.71
CA ASP A 97 -0.95 0.90 6.75
C ASP A 97 -0.45 -0.45 7.32
N ARG A 98 0.54 -0.41 8.23
CA ARG A 98 1.03 -1.56 9.04
C ARG A 98 1.42 -1.12 10.45
N LEU A 99 0.99 -1.88 11.45
CA LEU A 99 1.32 -1.64 12.85
C LEU A 99 2.28 -2.72 13.38
N PHE A 100 3.45 -2.27 13.84
CA PHE A 100 4.41 -3.06 14.58
C PHE A 100 4.18 -2.84 16.07
N VAL A 101 3.79 -3.91 16.77
CA VAL A 101 3.58 -3.88 18.22
C VAL A 101 4.73 -4.59 18.91
N VAL A 102 5.42 -3.87 19.78
CA VAL A 102 6.57 -4.36 20.56
C VAL A 102 6.11 -4.69 21.98
N GLY A 103 6.25 -5.96 22.39
CA GLY A 103 5.77 -6.44 23.69
C GLY A 103 6.48 -7.67 24.26
N GLU A 104 6.23 -7.91 25.54
CA GLU A 104 6.61 -9.13 26.28
C GLU A 104 5.64 -10.29 25.99
N GLU A 105 6.08 -11.55 26.07
CA GLU A 105 5.23 -12.76 26.07
C GLU A 105 4.34 -12.91 27.33
N ASN A 106 3.95 -11.81 27.99
CA ASN A 106 3.17 -11.85 29.22
C ASN A 106 1.68 -11.62 28.92
N ASN A 107 0.80 -12.33 29.64
CA ASN A 107 -0.65 -12.14 29.65
C ASN A 107 -1.08 -10.68 29.84
N GLU A 108 -0.25 -9.85 30.48
CA GLU A 108 -0.46 -8.41 30.61
C GLU A 108 -0.50 -7.66 29.26
N PHE A 109 0.26 -8.11 28.26
CA PHE A 109 0.24 -7.57 26.89
C PHE A 109 -1.05 -7.93 26.17
N ALA A 110 -1.47 -9.21 26.25
CA ALA A 110 -2.75 -9.67 25.75
C ALA A 110 -3.92 -8.94 26.44
N LEU A 111 -3.83 -8.71 27.75
CA LEU A 111 -4.79 -7.93 28.53
C LEU A 111 -4.81 -6.45 28.13
N LYS A 112 -3.68 -5.84 27.78
CA LYS A 112 -3.64 -4.44 27.28
C LYS A 112 -4.18 -4.32 25.85
N ILE A 113 -3.88 -5.27 24.97
CA ILE A 113 -4.56 -5.39 23.65
C ILE A 113 -6.06 -5.61 23.85
N HIS A 114 -6.43 -6.45 24.83
CA HIS A 114 -7.83 -6.67 25.19
C HIS A 114 -8.49 -5.44 25.84
N GLN A 115 -7.77 -4.63 26.60
CA GLN A 115 -8.24 -3.34 27.10
C GLN A 115 -8.41 -2.34 25.96
N ILE A 116 -7.48 -2.28 25.00
CA ILE A 116 -7.65 -1.53 23.74
C ILE A 116 -8.95 -1.97 23.03
N ILE A 117 -9.25 -3.26 23.05
CA ILE A 117 -10.49 -3.84 22.51
C ILE A 117 -11.71 -3.53 23.40
N GLN A 118 -11.58 -3.47 24.74
CA GLN A 118 -12.68 -3.29 25.70
C GLN A 118 -13.04 -1.84 26.05
N PHE A 119 -12.14 -0.87 25.82
CA PHE A 119 -12.48 0.57 25.83
C PHE A 119 -13.47 0.94 24.69
N ASP A 120 -13.88 -0.05 23.89
CA ASP A 120 -15.04 -0.20 22.98
C ASP A 120 -16.28 0.64 23.29
N LYS A 121 -16.57 0.92 24.56
CA LYS A 121 -17.91 1.41 24.94
C LYS A 121 -18.16 2.91 24.73
N ILE A 122 -17.17 3.73 24.40
CA ILE A 122 -17.37 5.20 24.37
C ILE A 122 -17.11 5.87 23.00
N PHE A 123 -16.47 5.22 22.02
CA PHE A 123 -16.17 5.88 20.74
C PHE A 123 -16.44 5.00 19.50
N ASP A 124 -17.51 5.35 18.77
CA ASP A 124 -17.67 5.50 17.30
C ASP A 124 -17.16 4.38 16.34
N ASN A 125 -17.76 4.26 15.15
CA ASN A 125 -17.50 3.25 14.07
C ASN A 125 -16.02 3.03 13.67
N ARG A 126 -15.11 3.90 14.13
CA ARG A 126 -13.68 3.92 13.83
C ARG A 126 -12.88 2.86 14.60
N VAL A 127 -13.33 2.45 15.80
CA VAL A 127 -12.66 1.40 16.60
C VAL A 127 -12.92 0.01 16.02
N LYS A 128 -14.12 -0.23 15.48
CA LYS A 128 -14.42 -1.45 14.70
C LYS A 128 -13.46 -1.63 13.53
N ASN A 129 -13.18 -0.59 12.76
CA ASN A 129 -12.22 -0.64 11.65
C ASN A 129 -10.78 -0.93 12.12
N PHE A 130 -10.38 -0.42 13.29
CA PHE A 130 -9.08 -0.73 13.87
C PHE A 130 -8.99 -2.19 14.34
N ILE A 131 -10.04 -2.74 14.97
CA ILE A 131 -10.11 -4.16 15.34
C ILE A 131 -10.10 -5.06 14.09
N THR A 132 -10.87 -4.70 13.05
CA THR A 132 -10.82 -5.40 11.76
C THR A 132 -9.43 -5.31 11.10
N HIS A 133 -8.72 -4.19 11.26
CA HIS A 133 -7.34 -4.03 10.77
C HIS A 133 -6.33 -4.88 11.57
N LEU A 134 -6.49 -4.97 12.90
CA LEU A 134 -5.70 -5.86 13.75
C LEU A 134 -5.94 -7.34 13.41
N GLN A 135 -7.20 -7.71 13.15
CA GLN A 135 -7.61 -9.07 12.77
C GLN A 135 -7.33 -9.41 11.28
N GLY A 136 -7.14 -8.39 10.42
CA GLY A 136 -7.12 -8.49 8.96
C GLY A 136 -5.73 -8.59 8.30
N ASN A 137 -4.75 -9.24 8.93
CA ASN A 137 -3.44 -9.64 8.36
C ASN A 137 -2.28 -8.61 8.29
N LYS A 138 -2.34 -7.41 8.87
CA LYS A 138 -1.21 -6.44 8.80
C LYS A 138 -0.62 -5.96 10.13
N THR A 139 -0.88 -6.68 11.22
CA THR A 139 -0.26 -6.41 12.52
C THR A 139 0.83 -7.41 12.81
N PHE A 140 2.02 -6.93 13.13
CA PHE A 140 3.16 -7.79 13.48
C PHE A 140 3.52 -7.63 14.96
N VAL A 141 3.57 -8.74 15.69
CA VAL A 141 3.94 -8.76 17.12
C VAL A 141 5.40 -9.17 17.24
N LEU A 142 6.24 -8.24 17.67
CA LEU A 142 7.64 -8.49 18.00
C LEU A 142 7.71 -8.99 19.45
N ARG A 143 8.30 -10.18 19.66
CA ARG A 143 8.40 -10.85 20.97
C ARG A 143 9.79 -10.72 21.58
N GLU A 144 9.85 -10.45 22.88
CA GLU A 144 11.10 -10.49 23.67
C GLU A 144 11.35 -11.92 24.21
N SER A 145 12.58 -12.45 24.05
CA SER A 145 12.99 -13.81 24.44
C SER A 145 13.26 -13.96 25.96
N LYS A 146 13.00 -15.16 26.52
CA LYS A 146 13.33 -15.53 27.91
C LYS A 146 14.61 -16.39 27.99
N GLY A 147 15.70 -15.79 28.42
CA GLY A 147 16.93 -16.48 28.84
C GLY A 147 18.04 -15.46 29.14
N ASP A 148 18.39 -15.32 30.43
CA ASP A 148 19.20 -14.27 31.05
C ASP A 148 18.69 -12.83 30.94
N ARG A 149 18.53 -12.19 32.11
CA ARG A 149 17.77 -10.96 32.41
C ARG A 149 18.24 -9.68 31.69
N VAL A 150 18.10 -9.63 30.38
CA VAL A 150 18.00 -8.38 29.59
C VAL A 150 16.95 -8.60 28.50
N MET A 151 15.69 -8.28 28.80
CA MET A 151 14.71 -8.02 27.74
C MET A 151 14.93 -6.60 27.24
N GLY A 152 15.82 -6.50 26.26
CA GLY A 152 15.99 -5.35 25.40
C GLY A 152 16.42 -5.88 24.04
N PHE A 153 16.09 -5.16 22.97
CA PHE A 153 16.75 -5.35 21.70
C PHE A 153 18.25 -5.50 21.96
N HIS A 154 18.87 -6.60 21.51
CA HIS A 154 20.22 -6.36 21.04
C HIS A 154 20.03 -5.52 19.79
N TYR A 155 20.73 -4.41 19.71
CA TYR A 155 20.90 -3.60 18.52
C TYR A 155 21.62 -4.43 17.43
N LYS A 156 21.14 -5.64 17.12
CA LYS A 156 21.64 -6.47 16.04
C LYS A 156 21.04 -5.88 14.80
N LYS A 157 21.93 -5.37 13.97
CA LYS A 157 21.67 -4.88 12.61
C LYS A 157 20.70 -5.77 11.82
N GLU A 158 20.68 -7.07 12.10
CA GLU A 158 19.80 -8.08 11.52
C GLU A 158 18.30 -7.79 11.70
N GLU A 159 17.83 -7.39 12.89
CA GLU A 159 16.40 -7.11 13.12
C GLU A 159 15.95 -5.83 12.41
N THR A 160 16.82 -4.81 12.41
CA THR A 160 16.58 -3.56 11.69
C THR A 160 16.54 -3.80 10.18
N ASN A 161 17.45 -4.61 9.64
CA ASN A 161 17.45 -4.98 8.23
C ASN A 161 16.13 -5.68 7.85
N HIS A 162 15.72 -6.69 8.63
CA HIS A 162 14.52 -7.45 8.33
C HIS A 162 13.26 -6.58 8.34
N ILE A 163 13.09 -5.75 9.37
CA ILE A 163 11.94 -4.84 9.46
C ILE A 163 12.00 -3.77 8.35
N GLY A 164 13.19 -3.26 8.04
CA GLY A 164 13.40 -2.33 6.93
C GLY A 164 13.00 -2.93 5.57
N GLU A 165 13.46 -4.14 5.27
CA GLU A 165 13.11 -4.90 4.06
C GLU A 165 11.61 -5.17 3.98
N MET A 166 10.98 -5.51 5.11
CA MET A 166 9.52 -5.69 5.19
C MET A 166 8.77 -4.40 4.87
N VAL A 167 9.14 -3.28 5.48
CA VAL A 167 8.51 -1.97 5.23
C VAL A 167 8.68 -1.56 3.76
N TYR A 168 9.86 -1.78 3.19
CA TYR A 168 10.13 -1.52 1.78
C TYR A 168 9.26 -2.40 0.86
N THR A 169 9.24 -3.71 1.09
CA THR A 169 8.47 -4.67 0.27
C THR A 169 6.98 -4.37 0.31
N ASP A 170 6.45 -4.04 1.49
CA ASP A 170 5.07 -3.63 1.66
C ASP A 170 4.73 -2.34 0.92
N TYR A 171 5.62 -1.34 0.97
CA TYR A 171 5.47 -0.11 0.18
C TYR A 171 5.43 -0.42 -1.31
N VAL A 172 6.37 -1.23 -1.81
CA VAL A 172 6.44 -1.61 -3.24
C VAL A 172 5.16 -2.33 -3.64
N THR A 173 4.70 -3.28 -2.84
CA THR A 173 3.46 -4.02 -3.08
C THR A 173 2.26 -3.07 -3.12
N CYS A 174 2.12 -2.20 -2.12
CA CYS A 174 1.04 -1.21 -2.07
C CYS A 174 1.09 -0.24 -3.26
N TYR A 175 2.29 0.16 -3.69
CA TYR A 175 2.48 1.01 -4.85
C TYR A 175 2.06 0.30 -6.14
N LEU A 176 2.44 -0.97 -6.32
CA LEU A 176 2.05 -1.77 -7.49
C LEU A 176 0.54 -2.02 -7.51
N GLU A 177 -0.06 -2.37 -6.37
CA GLU A 177 -1.51 -2.53 -6.23
C GLU A 177 -2.26 -1.25 -6.63
N LYS A 178 -1.89 -0.11 -6.06
CA LYS A 178 -2.56 1.17 -6.35
C LYS A 178 -2.29 1.71 -7.74
N THR A 179 -1.06 1.58 -8.22
CA THR A 179 -0.61 2.23 -9.48
C THR A 179 -0.90 1.37 -10.70
N LEU A 180 -0.81 0.04 -10.57
CA LEU A 180 -1.05 -0.87 -11.68
C LEU A 180 -2.44 -1.48 -11.56
N ILE A 181 -2.78 -2.15 -10.46
CA ILE A 181 -4.02 -2.93 -10.39
C ILE A 181 -5.25 -2.02 -10.33
N GLU A 182 -5.34 -1.11 -9.36
CA GLU A 182 -6.50 -0.23 -9.21
C GLU A 182 -6.66 0.74 -10.39
N ARG A 183 -5.54 1.24 -10.94
CA ARG A 183 -5.56 2.12 -12.11
C ARG A 183 -6.05 1.37 -13.34
N HIS A 184 -5.54 0.17 -13.60
CA HIS A 184 -6.00 -0.63 -14.73
C HIS A 184 -7.44 -1.08 -14.57
N VAL A 185 -7.91 -1.40 -13.36
CA VAL A 185 -9.33 -1.70 -13.08
C VAL A 185 -10.21 -0.47 -13.36
N LYS A 186 -9.84 0.73 -12.90
CA LYS A 186 -10.62 1.95 -13.18
C LYS A 186 -10.67 2.27 -14.67
N ILE A 187 -9.53 2.18 -15.36
CA ILE A 187 -9.46 2.40 -16.81
C ILE A 187 -10.31 1.33 -17.53
N PHE A 188 -10.22 0.08 -17.13
CA PHE A 188 -11.03 -1.02 -17.68
C PHE A 188 -12.53 -0.77 -17.54
N GLU A 189 -12.99 -0.38 -16.34
CA GLU A 189 -14.39 -0.04 -16.09
C GLU A 189 -14.85 1.19 -16.87
N GLN A 190 -13.96 2.14 -17.15
CA GLN A 190 -14.27 3.28 -18.03
C GLN A 190 -14.38 2.82 -19.49
N ILE A 191 -13.48 1.95 -19.95
CA ILE A 191 -13.46 1.43 -21.32
C ILE A 191 -14.74 0.64 -21.63
N LYS A 192 -15.18 -0.24 -20.71
CA LYS A 192 -16.42 -1.02 -20.88
C LYS A 192 -17.66 -0.15 -21.08
N LYS A 193 -17.65 1.09 -20.59
CA LYS A 193 -18.77 2.04 -20.71
C LYS A 193 -18.73 2.87 -22.00
N ILE A 194 -17.62 2.84 -22.74
CA ILE A 194 -17.53 3.59 -24.00
C ILE A 194 -18.46 2.93 -25.02
N PRO A 195 -19.32 3.69 -25.72
CA PRO A 195 -20.13 3.16 -26.81
C PRO A 195 -19.26 2.49 -27.87
N ARG A 196 -19.74 1.38 -28.42
CA ARG A 196 -19.01 0.55 -29.39
C ARG A 196 -18.46 1.36 -30.56
N GLU A 197 -19.29 2.23 -31.12
CA GLU A 197 -18.98 3.06 -32.29
C GLU A 197 -17.91 4.12 -31.99
N GLU A 198 -17.78 4.50 -30.72
CA GLU A 198 -16.91 5.58 -30.27
C GLU A 198 -15.67 5.08 -29.50
N LEU A 199 -15.47 3.75 -29.41
CA LEU A 199 -14.42 3.15 -28.59
C LEU A 199 -13.02 3.74 -28.86
N TYR A 200 -12.61 3.93 -30.12
CA TYR A 200 -11.29 4.51 -30.43
C TYR A 200 -11.16 5.96 -29.92
N ARG A 201 -12.24 6.75 -29.98
CA ARG A 201 -12.28 8.14 -29.52
C ARG A 201 -12.27 8.20 -28.00
N GLY A 202 -13.09 7.39 -27.34
CA GLY A 202 -13.10 7.32 -25.88
C GLY A 202 -11.78 6.81 -25.30
N LEU A 203 -11.09 5.89 -25.98
CA LEU A 203 -9.73 5.47 -25.57
C LEU A 203 -8.72 6.61 -25.68
N TYR A 204 -8.79 7.40 -26.74
CA TYR A 204 -7.95 8.58 -26.90
C TYR A 204 -8.20 9.61 -25.80
N GLU A 205 -9.47 9.85 -25.44
CA GLU A 205 -9.85 10.73 -24.33
C GLU A 205 -9.37 10.21 -22.95
N LEU A 206 -9.20 8.90 -22.81
CA LEU A 206 -8.57 8.27 -21.64
C LEU A 206 -7.03 8.35 -21.63
N GLY A 207 -6.42 9.02 -22.61
CA GLY A 207 -4.98 9.23 -22.71
C GLY A 207 -4.22 8.06 -23.33
N ILE A 208 -4.91 7.20 -24.08
CA ILE A 208 -4.27 6.12 -24.85
C ILE A 208 -3.90 6.66 -26.24
N ASP A 209 -2.70 6.31 -26.71
CA ASP A 209 -2.23 6.69 -28.04
C ASP A 209 -3.24 6.31 -29.12
N PHE A 210 -3.51 7.25 -30.04
CA PHE A 210 -4.54 7.11 -31.06
C PHE A 210 -4.39 5.82 -31.89
N GLU A 211 -3.16 5.51 -32.34
CA GLU A 211 -2.87 4.32 -33.14
C GLU A 211 -3.17 3.03 -32.38
N LYS A 212 -2.81 3.00 -31.10
CA LYS A 212 -3.06 1.86 -30.21
C LYS A 212 -4.56 1.71 -29.92
N GLY A 213 -5.27 2.81 -29.67
CA GLY A 213 -6.72 2.84 -29.47
C GLY A 213 -7.49 2.40 -30.72
N LEU A 214 -7.07 2.85 -31.90
CA LEU A 214 -7.66 2.45 -33.18
C LEU A 214 -7.44 0.97 -33.47
N LEU A 215 -6.23 0.46 -33.20
CA LEU A 215 -5.93 -0.96 -33.33
C LEU A 215 -6.84 -1.80 -32.42
N PHE A 216 -6.93 -1.44 -31.14
CA PHE A 216 -7.80 -2.13 -30.19
C PHE A 216 -9.27 -2.11 -30.61
N HIS A 217 -9.78 -0.97 -31.07
CA HIS A 217 -11.15 -0.85 -31.58
C HIS A 217 -11.42 -1.84 -32.74
N LYS A 218 -10.52 -1.93 -33.72
CA LYS A 218 -10.65 -2.88 -34.83
C LYS A 218 -10.65 -4.34 -34.35
N PHE A 219 -9.88 -4.65 -33.32
CA PHE A 219 -9.82 -6.00 -32.77
C PHE A 219 -11.04 -6.38 -31.95
N VAL A 220 -11.60 -5.44 -31.19
CA VAL A 220 -12.90 -5.64 -30.52
C VAL A 220 -13.97 -5.93 -31.58
N GLN A 221 -14.05 -5.14 -32.65
CA GLN A 221 -14.97 -5.40 -33.77
C GLN A 221 -14.76 -6.78 -34.41
N HIS A 222 -13.51 -7.22 -34.56
CA HIS A 222 -13.20 -8.54 -35.09
C HIS A 222 -13.68 -9.66 -34.15
N ARG A 223 -13.48 -9.56 -32.84
CA ARG A 223 -13.97 -10.53 -31.85
C ARG A 223 -15.50 -10.60 -31.82
N GLU A 224 -16.16 -9.45 -31.94
CA GLU A 224 -17.61 -9.38 -32.07
C GLU A 224 -18.10 -10.10 -33.33
N ALA A 225 -17.43 -9.91 -34.46
CA ALA A 225 -17.73 -10.63 -35.69
C ALA A 225 -17.53 -12.15 -35.58
N LEU A 226 -16.67 -12.61 -34.64
CA LEU A 226 -16.47 -14.02 -34.30
C LEU A 226 -17.45 -14.53 -33.22
N GLY A 227 -18.44 -13.73 -32.83
CA GLY A 227 -19.54 -14.14 -31.95
C GLY A 227 -19.34 -13.82 -30.46
N GLN A 228 -18.30 -13.06 -30.07
CA GLN A 228 -18.18 -12.57 -28.70
C GLN A 228 -19.07 -11.35 -28.48
N THR A 229 -19.52 -11.12 -27.24
CA THR A 229 -20.16 -9.84 -26.91
C THR A 229 -19.10 -8.73 -26.86
N TYR A 230 -19.52 -7.47 -27.04
CA TYR A 230 -18.66 -6.30 -26.91
C TYR A 230 -17.87 -6.30 -25.60
N GLU A 231 -18.57 -6.60 -24.50
CA GLU A 231 -18.00 -6.64 -23.16
C GLU A 231 -16.95 -7.75 -23.05
N GLU A 232 -17.30 -8.99 -23.45
CA GLU A 232 -16.38 -10.13 -23.45
C GLU A 232 -15.11 -9.90 -24.28
N ALA A 233 -15.27 -9.25 -25.45
CA ALA A 233 -14.15 -8.90 -26.31
C ALA A 233 -13.20 -7.91 -25.62
N ILE A 234 -13.75 -6.89 -24.94
CA ILE A 234 -12.97 -5.95 -24.14
C ILE A 234 -12.27 -6.67 -22.98
N GLU A 235 -12.97 -7.53 -22.22
CA GLU A 235 -12.38 -8.24 -21.07
C GLU A 235 -11.18 -9.11 -21.47
N LYS A 236 -11.31 -9.83 -22.59
CA LYS A 236 -10.24 -10.72 -23.06
C LYS A 236 -9.06 -9.96 -23.65
N LEU A 237 -9.32 -8.88 -24.38
CA LEU A 237 -8.27 -8.13 -25.07
C LEU A 237 -7.56 -7.11 -24.16
N PHE A 238 -8.24 -6.60 -23.13
CA PHE A 238 -7.71 -5.53 -22.27
C PHE A 238 -6.36 -5.86 -21.60
N PRO A 239 -6.11 -7.07 -21.05
CA PRO A 239 -4.82 -7.39 -20.45
C PRO A 239 -3.66 -7.32 -21.44
N VAL A 240 -3.88 -7.75 -22.69
CA VAL A 240 -2.87 -7.66 -23.76
C VAL A 240 -2.70 -6.20 -24.17
N PHE A 241 -3.80 -5.48 -24.30
CA PHE A 241 -3.83 -4.09 -24.70
C PHE A 241 -3.06 -3.17 -23.75
N ILE A 242 -3.31 -3.28 -22.44
CA ILE A 242 -2.73 -2.35 -21.48
C ILE A 242 -1.22 -2.60 -21.28
N ASN A 243 -0.78 -3.85 -21.40
CA ASN A 243 0.59 -4.26 -21.11
C ASN A 243 1.53 -4.32 -22.31
N SER A 244 1.03 -4.09 -23.54
CA SER A 244 1.84 -4.19 -24.76
C SER A 244 2.00 -2.83 -25.43
N THR A 245 3.13 -2.62 -26.10
CA THR A 245 3.32 -1.52 -27.05
C THR A 245 2.47 -1.73 -28.31
N PHE A 246 2.33 -0.70 -29.14
CA PHE A 246 1.62 -0.82 -30.43
C PHE A 246 2.20 -1.95 -31.31
N ALA A 247 3.53 -2.02 -31.44
CA ALA A 247 4.21 -3.01 -32.27
C ALA A 247 3.97 -4.44 -31.76
N GLU A 248 4.04 -4.65 -30.45
CA GLU A 248 3.78 -5.97 -29.84
C GLU A 248 2.31 -6.38 -29.95
N LEU A 249 1.39 -5.43 -29.82
CA LEU A 249 -0.04 -5.65 -30.07
C LEU A 249 -0.26 -6.09 -31.51
N LEU A 250 0.27 -5.33 -32.47
CA LEU A 250 0.12 -5.63 -33.89
C LEU A 250 0.63 -7.04 -34.20
N GLN A 251 1.81 -7.41 -33.71
CA GLN A 251 2.39 -8.73 -33.94
C GLN A 251 1.59 -9.88 -33.32
N LYS A 252 1.17 -9.76 -32.06
CA LYS A 252 0.37 -10.79 -31.38
C LYS A 252 -0.97 -10.97 -32.09
N LEU A 253 -1.54 -9.89 -32.57
CA LEU A 253 -2.85 -9.91 -33.19
C LEU A 253 -2.81 -10.38 -34.66
N ASP A 254 -1.75 -10.06 -35.40
CA ASP A 254 -1.50 -10.62 -36.74
C ASP A 254 -1.38 -12.16 -36.69
N SER A 255 -0.71 -12.68 -35.65
CA SER A 255 -0.59 -14.13 -35.46
C SER A 255 -1.95 -14.81 -35.23
N GLU A 256 -2.88 -14.12 -34.59
CA GLU A 256 -4.22 -14.63 -34.32
C GLU A 256 -5.12 -14.59 -35.57
N ILE A 257 -5.10 -13.50 -36.33
CA ILE A 257 -5.80 -13.40 -37.63
C ILE A 257 -5.30 -14.47 -38.60
N TYR A 258 -3.98 -14.66 -38.66
CA TYR A 258 -3.36 -15.68 -39.50
C TYR A 258 -3.80 -17.10 -39.11
N PHE A 259 -3.90 -17.39 -37.82
CA PHE A 259 -4.34 -18.69 -37.32
C PHE A 259 -5.81 -18.98 -37.69
N ILE A 260 -6.70 -18.00 -37.51
CA ILE A 260 -8.13 -18.13 -37.84
C ILE A 260 -8.34 -18.30 -39.35
N THR A 261 -7.65 -17.50 -40.16
CA THR A 261 -7.76 -17.61 -41.64
C THR A 261 -7.24 -18.95 -42.16
N LYS A 262 -6.25 -19.57 -41.49
CA LYS A 262 -5.78 -20.92 -41.82
C LYS A 262 -6.80 -22.00 -41.42
N LEU A 263 -7.45 -21.88 -40.27
CA LEU A 263 -8.51 -22.80 -39.83
C LEU A 263 -9.72 -22.79 -40.77
N ASN A 264 -10.15 -21.61 -41.22
CA ASN A 264 -11.27 -21.47 -42.16
C ASN A 264 -10.97 -22.06 -43.56
N LYS A 265 -9.69 -22.23 -43.94
CA LYS A 265 -9.31 -22.92 -45.18
C LYS A 265 -9.31 -24.45 -45.08
N GLN A 266 -9.41 -25.01 -43.87
CA GLN A 266 -9.36 -26.46 -43.63
C GLN A 266 -10.73 -27.10 -43.38
N ILE A 267 -11.80 -26.31 -43.32
CA ILE A 267 -13.18 -26.81 -43.23
C ILE A 267 -13.78 -26.76 -44.65
N PRO A 268 -14.02 -27.90 -45.32
CA PRO A 268 -14.75 -27.90 -46.58
C PRO A 268 -16.21 -27.52 -46.29
N SER A 269 -16.75 -26.65 -47.15
CA SER A 269 -18.18 -26.31 -47.22
C SER A 269 -19.07 -27.53 -47.41
#